data_AF-A0A7C8YFR2-F1
#
_entry.id   AF-A0A7C8YFR2-F1
#
_cell.length_a   1.000
_cell.length_b   1.000
_cell.length_c   1.000
_cell.angle_alpha   90.00
_cell.angle_beta   90.00
_cell.angle_gamma   90.00
#
_symmetry.space_group_name_H-M   'P 1'
#
loop_
_entity.id
_entity.type
_entity.pdbx_description
1 polymer ?
#
loop_
_entity_poly.entity_id
_entity_poly.type
_entity_poly.pdbx_seq_one_letter_code
_entity_poly.pdbx_strand_id
1 'polypeptide(L)'
;MKYPAPGSPKLAKRVQELLIAGGFKTARLDESRGFDHSSWVPLSLMYPEADIPVCQLSVQPHLDATHHFNVGRALAPLKEEGVLFIGSGGAVHPSDDTPHWFDGVAPWAAEFDQWLEDALISGR
;
A
#
# COMPACT_ATOMS: atom_id res chain seq x y z
N MET A 1 3.48 6.88 -19.82
CA MET A 1 2.18 7.39 -19.35
C MET A 1 2.44 8.26 -18.13
N LYS A 2 1.74 9.39 -17.95
CA LYS A 2 1.94 10.30 -16.81
C LYS A 2 0.59 10.55 -16.15
N TYR A 3 0.46 10.20 -14.88
CA TYR A 3 -0.72 10.51 -14.06
C TYR A 3 -0.43 11.80 -13.26
N PRO A 4 -1.04 12.94 -13.61
CA PRO A 4 -0.58 14.25 -13.16
C PRO A 4 -1.17 14.70 -11.82
N ALA A 5 -1.48 13.79 -10.90
CA ALA A 5 -2.04 14.16 -9.61
C ALA A 5 -1.06 15.02 -8.79
N PRO A 6 -1.55 16.04 -8.07
CA PRO A 6 -0.69 16.85 -7.22
C PRO A 6 -0.13 16.01 -6.08
N GLY A 7 1.12 16.26 -5.69
CA GLY A 7 1.65 15.71 -4.44
C GLY A 7 0.95 16.33 -3.22
N SER A 8 1.01 15.67 -2.06
CA SER A 8 0.48 16.21 -0.81
C SER A 8 1.57 16.38 0.27
N PRO A 9 2.38 17.47 0.23
CA PRO A 9 3.46 17.70 1.19
C PRO A 9 2.97 17.81 2.65
N LYS A 10 1.78 18.38 2.86
CA LYS A 10 1.17 18.46 4.19
C LYS A 10 0.85 17.07 4.75
N LEU A 11 0.30 16.18 3.92
CA LEU A 11 0.05 14.80 4.30
C LEU A 11 1.37 14.04 4.54
N ALA A 12 2.38 14.22 3.69
CA ALA A 12 3.68 13.59 3.87
C ALA A 12 4.33 13.96 5.22
N LYS A 13 4.27 15.25 5.60
CA LYS A 13 4.73 15.71 6.92
C LYS A 13 3.92 15.09 8.06
N ARG A 14 2.58 15.04 7.92
CA ARG A 14 1.71 14.44 8.93
C ARG A 14 1.99 12.94 9.13
N VAL A 15 2.20 12.20 8.02
CA VAL A 15 2.63 10.80 8.03
C VAL A 15 3.95 10.65 8.78
N GLN A 16 4.95 11.49 8.49
CA GLN A 16 6.23 11.47 9.19
C GLN A 16 6.05 11.68 10.70
N GLU A 17 5.29 12.70 11.11
CA GLU A 17 5.02 13.00 12.53
C GLU A 17 4.38 11.81 13.26
N LEU A 18 3.38 11.16 12.64
CA LEU A 18 2.70 9.99 13.21
C LEU A 18 3.63 8.79 13.32
N LEU A 19 4.49 8.53 12.33
CA LEU A 19 5.48 7.46 12.40
C LEU A 19 6.51 7.72 13.51
N ILE A 20 7.05 8.93 13.63
CA ILE A 20 7.97 9.25 14.72
C ILE A 20 7.29 9.11 16.09
N ALA A 21 6.06 9.60 16.24
CA ALA A 21 5.28 9.45 17.46
C ALA A 21 4.94 7.98 17.79
N GLY A 22 4.78 7.14 16.76
CA GLY A 22 4.59 5.69 16.87
C GLY A 22 5.86 4.89 17.19
N GLY A 23 7.00 5.56 17.41
CA GLY A 23 8.26 4.91 17.81
C GLY A 23 9.17 4.49 16.65
N PHE A 24 8.85 4.87 15.41
CA PHE A 24 9.72 4.62 14.27
C PHE A 24 10.92 5.57 14.31
N LYS A 25 12.14 5.02 14.26
CA LYS A 25 13.38 5.82 14.40
C LYS A 25 13.62 6.77 13.22
N THR A 26 13.18 6.38 12.02
CA THR A 26 13.42 7.15 10.79
C THR A 26 12.22 7.11 9.87
N ALA A 27 11.75 8.29 9.46
CA ALA A 27 10.84 8.51 8.35
C ALA A 27 11.34 9.73 7.58
N ARG A 28 11.68 9.55 6.30
CA ARG A 28 12.28 10.61 5.46
C ARG A 28 11.23 11.12 4.47
N LEU A 29 11.21 12.44 4.29
CA LEU A 29 10.44 13.08 3.23
C LEU A 29 11.28 13.07 1.95
N ASP A 30 10.62 12.81 0.82
CA ASP A 30 11.19 12.91 -0.52
C ASP A 30 10.27 13.78 -1.37
N GLU A 31 10.75 14.96 -1.74
CA GLU A 31 9.99 15.94 -2.54
C GLU A 31 10.23 15.78 -4.04
N SER A 32 11.14 14.88 -4.43
CA SER A 32 11.63 14.73 -5.80
C SER A 32 11.12 13.48 -6.51
N ARG A 33 10.69 12.47 -5.74
CA ARG A 33 10.21 11.21 -6.28
C ARG A 33 8.85 11.38 -6.96
N GLY A 34 8.79 11.03 -8.24
CA GLY A 34 7.52 10.92 -8.97
C GLY A 34 6.77 9.63 -8.65
N PHE A 35 5.50 9.55 -9.05
CA PHE A 35 4.68 8.35 -8.85
C PHE A 35 5.26 7.13 -9.57
N ASP A 36 5.46 6.06 -8.82
CA ASP A 36 5.85 4.76 -9.37
C ASP A 36 4.68 4.05 -10.07
N HIS A 37 5.01 3.01 -10.82
CA HIS A 37 4.06 2.25 -11.62
C HIS A 37 2.91 1.66 -10.79
N SER A 38 3.23 1.13 -9.61
CA SER A 38 2.24 0.60 -8.66
C SER A 38 1.22 1.64 -8.22
N SER A 39 1.60 2.92 -8.19
CA SER A 39 0.71 3.99 -7.77
C SER A 39 -0.12 4.55 -8.91
N TRP A 40 0.50 4.87 -10.07
CA TRP A 40 -0.24 5.58 -11.12
C TRP A 40 -1.24 4.70 -11.89
N VAL A 41 -0.99 3.39 -12.05
CA VAL A 41 -1.91 2.49 -12.78
C VAL A 41 -3.29 2.43 -12.12
N PRO A 42 -3.43 2.00 -10.84
CA PRO A 42 -4.75 1.92 -10.21
C PRO A 42 -5.41 3.29 -10.10
N LEU A 43 -4.64 4.35 -9.81
CA LEU A 43 -5.18 5.71 -9.71
C LEU A 43 -5.72 6.22 -11.05
N SER A 44 -5.06 5.94 -12.17
CA SER A 44 -5.55 6.34 -13.49
C SER A 44 -6.88 5.66 -13.88
N LEU A 45 -7.19 4.50 -13.28
CA LEU A 45 -8.44 3.77 -13.50
C LEU A 45 -9.55 4.24 -12.55
N MET A 46 -9.20 4.50 -11.28
CA MET A 46 -10.16 4.90 -10.25
C MET A 46 -10.50 6.40 -10.30
N TYR A 47 -9.52 7.25 -10.59
CA TYR A 47 -9.60 8.72 -10.53
C TYR A 47 -8.94 9.36 -11.75
N PRO A 48 -9.48 9.15 -12.97
CA PRO A 48 -8.83 9.57 -14.21
C PRO A 48 -8.54 11.08 -14.31
N GLU A 49 -9.31 11.93 -13.63
CA GLU A 49 -9.13 13.39 -13.62
C GLU A 49 -7.88 13.85 -12.86
N ALA A 50 -7.29 12.99 -12.02
CA ALA A 50 -6.07 13.28 -11.27
C ALA A 50 -6.12 14.57 -10.43
N ASP A 51 -7.27 14.90 -9.86
CA ASP A 51 -7.52 16.09 -9.05
C ASP A 51 -7.37 15.85 -7.53
N ILE A 52 -7.20 14.60 -7.11
CA ILE A 52 -6.97 14.21 -5.72
C ILE A 52 -5.47 14.24 -5.39
N PRO A 53 -5.03 14.96 -4.34
CA PRO A 53 -3.63 14.95 -3.92
C PRO A 53 -3.16 13.58 -3.41
N VAL A 54 -1.97 13.15 -3.85
CA VAL A 54 -1.40 11.83 -3.53
C VAL A 54 -0.12 11.98 -2.70
N CYS A 55 0.02 11.13 -1.69
CA CYS A 55 1.26 10.93 -0.94
C CYS A 55 1.64 9.46 -1.03
N GLN A 56 2.86 9.16 -1.49
CA GLN A 56 3.36 7.79 -1.51
C GLN A 56 4.09 7.46 -0.21
N LEU A 57 3.92 6.24 0.29
CA LEU A 57 4.67 5.68 1.41
C LEU A 57 5.44 4.46 0.93
N SER A 58 6.73 4.40 1.21
CA SER A 58 7.56 3.26 0.82
C SER A 58 7.32 2.05 1.72
N VAL A 59 7.42 0.86 1.15
CA VAL A 59 7.45 -0.41 1.88
C VAL A 59 8.90 -0.77 2.19
N GLN A 60 9.18 -1.19 3.43
CA GLN A 60 10.49 -1.69 3.86
C GLN A 60 10.65 -3.19 3.53
N PRO A 61 11.46 -3.57 2.52
CA PRO A 61 11.51 -4.96 2.04
C PRO A 61 12.27 -5.91 2.97
N HIS A 62 13.06 -5.39 3.91
CA HIS A 62 13.86 -6.18 4.84
C HIS A 62 13.20 -6.35 6.21
N LEU A 63 11.97 -5.87 6.37
CA LEU A 63 11.22 -5.91 7.63
C LEU A 63 9.98 -6.79 7.49
N ASP A 64 9.50 -7.33 8.60
CA ASP A 64 8.47 -8.34 8.65
C ASP A 64 7.03 -7.78 8.67
N ALA A 65 6.03 -8.66 8.68
CA ALA A 65 4.62 -8.29 8.75
C ALA A 65 4.28 -7.48 10.01
N THR A 66 4.93 -7.77 11.14
CA THR A 66 4.73 -7.04 12.41
C THR A 66 5.10 -5.57 12.25
N HIS A 67 6.21 -5.27 11.58
CA HIS A 67 6.60 -3.90 11.25
C HIS A 67 5.51 -3.17 10.46
N HIS A 68 5.04 -3.76 9.36
CA HIS A 68 4.04 -3.13 8.48
C HIS A 68 2.67 -3.00 9.15
N PHE A 69 2.29 -3.96 9.99
CA PHE A 69 1.10 -3.85 10.83
C PHE A 69 1.19 -2.65 11.79
N ASN A 70 2.34 -2.47 12.43
CA ASN A 70 2.58 -1.34 13.32
C ASN A 70 2.63 0.00 12.57
N VAL A 71 3.07 0.03 11.31
CA VAL A 71 2.95 1.22 10.45
C VAL A 71 1.49 1.59 10.27
N GLY A 72 0.63 0.62 9.91
CA GLY A 72 -0.81 0.83 9.79
C GLY A 72 -1.44 1.33 11.09
N ARG A 73 -1.04 0.76 12.24
CA ARG A 73 -1.49 1.21 13.58
C ARG A 73 -1.09 2.66 13.87
N ALA A 74 0.13 3.06 13.56
CA ALA A 74 0.60 4.44 13.78
C ALA A 74 -0.13 5.45 12.88
N LEU A 75 -0.51 5.04 11.67
CA LEU A 75 -1.17 5.90 10.69
C LEU A 75 -2.70 5.88 10.78
N ALA A 76 -3.28 5.04 11.64
CA ALA A 76 -4.73 4.91 11.82
C ALA A 76 -5.48 6.25 12.06
N PRO A 77 -4.93 7.27 12.77
CA PRO A 77 -5.60 8.56 12.95
C PRO A 77 -5.93 9.29 11.64
N LEU A 78 -5.16 9.05 10.56
CA LEU A 78 -5.40 9.70 9.26
C LEU A 78 -6.76 9.36 8.66
N LYS A 79 -7.37 8.24 9.06
CA LYS A 79 -8.73 7.88 8.63
C LYS A 79 -9.76 8.93 9.07
N GLU A 80 -9.61 9.48 10.27
CA GLU A 80 -10.49 10.54 10.79
C GLU A 80 -10.14 11.91 10.18
N GLU A 81 -8.94 12.06 9.63
CA GLU A 81 -8.47 13.26 8.92
C GLU A 81 -8.87 13.28 7.43
N GLY A 82 -9.71 12.33 6.99
CA GLY A 82 -10.22 12.27 5.61
C GLY A 82 -9.23 11.70 4.58
N VAL A 83 -8.25 10.92 5.02
CA VAL A 83 -7.26 10.28 4.15
C VAL A 83 -7.74 8.89 3.71
N LEU A 84 -7.74 8.66 2.40
CA LEU A 84 -7.92 7.33 1.81
C LEU A 84 -6.59 6.60 1.71
N PHE A 85 -6.49 5.41 2.29
CA PHE A 85 -5.35 4.51 2.10
C PHE A 85 -5.61 3.58 0.91
N ILE A 86 -4.62 3.48 0.01
CA ILE A 86 -4.64 2.54 -1.11
C ILE A 86 -3.41 1.63 -0.99
N GLY A 87 -3.65 0.35 -0.73
CA GLY A 87 -2.65 -0.70 -0.87
C GLY A 87 -2.75 -1.32 -2.26
N SER A 88 -1.74 -1.11 -3.10
CA SER A 88 -1.67 -1.68 -4.45
C SER A 88 -0.67 -2.83 -4.50
N GLY A 89 -1.12 -4.03 -4.84
CA GLY A 89 -0.28 -5.23 -4.92
C GLY A 89 -1.11 -6.49 -5.20
N GLY A 90 -0.51 -7.65 -4.95
CA GLY A 90 -1.20 -8.95 -5.01
C GLY A 90 -1.00 -9.73 -3.73
N ALA A 91 -2.04 -10.42 -3.26
CA ALA A 91 -1.97 -11.31 -2.10
C ALA A 91 -1.11 -12.55 -2.37
N VAL A 92 -1.13 -13.03 -3.61
CA VAL A 92 -0.40 -14.21 -4.08
C VAL A 92 0.59 -13.78 -5.16
N HIS A 93 1.88 -14.04 -4.94
CA HIS A 93 2.95 -13.77 -5.90
C HIS A 93 4.00 -14.92 -5.85
N PRO A 94 3.71 -16.07 -6.49
CA PRO A 94 4.61 -17.22 -6.49
C PRO A 94 5.97 -16.86 -7.10
N SER A 95 7.03 -17.53 -6.64
CA SER A 95 8.33 -17.48 -7.29
C SER A 95 8.31 -18.27 -8.59
N ASP A 96 9.29 -18.02 -9.47
CA ASP A 96 9.46 -18.73 -10.73
C ASP A 96 9.65 -20.25 -10.56
N ASP A 97 10.09 -20.69 -9.38
CA ASP A 97 10.23 -22.11 -9.02
C ASP A 97 8.90 -22.79 -8.65
N THR A 98 7.82 -22.03 -8.54
CA THR A 98 6.50 -22.58 -8.22
C THR A 98 5.98 -23.35 -9.43
N PRO A 99 5.54 -24.62 -9.29
CA PRO A 99 5.05 -25.40 -10.41
C PRO A 99 3.98 -24.64 -11.21
N HIS A 100 4.23 -24.48 -12.51
CA HIS A 100 3.29 -23.79 -13.39
C HIS A 100 1.96 -24.52 -13.42
N TRP A 101 0.89 -23.75 -13.23
CA TRP A 101 -0.47 -24.22 -13.41
C TRP A 101 -1.01 -23.60 -14.69
N PHE A 102 -1.26 -24.43 -15.71
CA PHE A 102 -1.64 -23.95 -17.04
C PHE A 102 -3.15 -23.74 -17.19
N ASP A 103 -3.95 -24.38 -16.33
CA ASP A 103 -5.42 -24.34 -16.38
C ASP A 103 -5.98 -23.32 -15.39
N GLY A 104 -5.75 -22.04 -15.67
CA GLY A 104 -6.29 -20.93 -14.87
C GLY A 104 -5.57 -20.72 -13.54
N VAL A 105 -6.32 -20.43 -12.48
CA VAL A 105 -5.76 -20.17 -11.14
C VAL A 105 -5.45 -21.50 -10.45
N ALA A 106 -4.23 -21.62 -9.93
CA ALA A 106 -3.83 -22.82 -9.20
C ALA A 106 -4.70 -23.00 -7.93
N PRO A 107 -5.13 -24.23 -7.58
CA PRO A 107 -5.99 -24.46 -6.41
C PRO A 107 -5.44 -23.88 -5.11
N TRP A 108 -4.14 -24.05 -4.84
CA TRP A 108 -3.49 -23.51 -3.65
C TRP A 108 -3.52 -21.97 -3.59
N ALA A 109 -3.49 -21.30 -4.75
CA ALA A 109 -3.55 -19.84 -4.82
C ALA A 109 -4.95 -19.35 -4.50
N ALA A 110 -5.97 -20.04 -5.05
CA ALA A 110 -7.37 -19.75 -4.76
C ALA A 110 -7.73 -20.02 -3.29
N GLU A 111 -7.21 -21.12 -2.72
CA GLU A 111 -7.41 -21.45 -1.30
C GLU A 111 -6.81 -20.38 -0.37
N PHE A 112 -5.60 -19.88 -0.67
CA PHE A 112 -4.99 -18.81 0.10
C PHE A 112 -5.76 -17.49 -0.02
N ASP A 113 -6.18 -17.13 -1.24
CA ASP A 113 -6.93 -15.90 -1.50
C ASP A 113 -8.26 -15.91 -0.73
N GLN A 114 -8.99 -17.03 -0.77
CA GLN A 114 -10.23 -17.20 0.00
C GLN A 114 -9.98 -17.15 1.52
N TRP A 115 -8.93 -17.82 2.01
CA TRP A 115 -8.57 -17.77 3.42
C TRP A 115 -8.26 -16.34 3.88
N LEU A 116 -7.55 -15.56 3.06
CA LEU A 116 -7.19 -14.18 3.36
C LEU A 116 -8.44 -13.29 3.42
N GLU A 117 -9.34 -13.42 2.45
CA GLU A 117 -10.62 -12.71 2.44
C GLU A 117 -11.42 -13.03 3.72
N ASP A 118 -11.56 -14.30 4.06
CA ASP A 118 -12.30 -14.75 5.25
C ASP A 118 -11.67 -14.19 6.54
N ALA A 119 -10.34 -14.20 6.65
CA ALA A 119 -9.63 -13.68 7.81
C ALA A 119 -9.88 -12.17 7.98
N LEU A 120 -9.81 -11.40 6.89
CA LEU A 120 -10.03 -9.95 6.89
C LEU A 120 -11.48 -9.59 7.23
N ILE A 121 -12.47 -10.27 6.64
CA ILE A 121 -13.89 -9.97 6.85
C ILE A 121 -14.35 -10.42 8.25
N SER A 122 -13.84 -11.56 8.74
CA SER A 122 -14.20 -12.07 10.07
C SER A 122 -13.46 -11.39 11.23
N GLY A 123 -12.46 -10.55 10.94
CA GLY A 123 -11.66 -9.85 11.95
C GLY A 123 -10.84 -10.81 12.82
N ARG A 124 -10.37 -11.91 12.24
CA ARG A 124 -9.51 -12.90 12.90
C ARG A 124 -8.11 -12.39 13.18
#